data_AF-A0A2V7Z722-F1
#
_entry.id   AF-A0A2V7Z722-F1
#
_cell.length_a   1.000
_cell.length_b   1.000
_cell.length_c   1.000
_cell.angle_alpha   90.00
_cell.angle_beta   90.00
_cell.angle_gamma   90.00
#
_symmetry.space_group_name_H-M   'P 1'
#
loop_
_entity.id
_entity.type
_entity.pdbx_description
1 polymer ?
#
loop_
_entity_poly.entity_id
_entity_poly.type
_entity_poly.pdbx_seq_one_letter_code
_entity_poly.pdbx_strand_id
1 'polypeptide(L)'
;MPTTEAKIAVVGAGLAGLTLASELAQETSALVIDRLPMYGGVLGYEHPLVRTLARRCEAVRVEFHLATTATRWEGHRVLLVGPTGIRWTPATRLLIATGTRPSTQAEMGISGERLAGVLPAPVAIHLAEAEVTLGHRVTVVGWGNWANRTLEAIRHHGAHTACIPLSDAPGVADGFDESWPGWYPVRVEGRSRVERLILAKDGAEHVIECDAVILAAKPRPLRNVDGAIWPDSPSATFIQPVAESLTAEEVVEAAKKAAAELGSRAAMGSR
;
A
#
# COMPACT_ATOMS: atom_id res chain seq x y z
N MET A 1 31.13 -26.35 -2.61
CA MET A 1 29.73 -25.89 -2.54
C MET A 1 29.55 -24.84 -3.62
N PRO A 2 28.47 -24.86 -4.43
CA PRO A 2 28.26 -23.80 -5.39
C PRO A 2 28.15 -22.49 -4.61
N THR A 3 29.03 -21.54 -4.92
CA THR A 3 28.96 -20.18 -4.40
C THR A 3 27.61 -19.62 -4.80
N THR A 4 26.68 -19.53 -3.85
CA THR A 4 25.41 -18.84 -4.05
C THR A 4 25.76 -17.40 -4.39
N GLU A 5 25.62 -17.05 -5.66
CA GLU A 5 25.70 -15.68 -6.15
C GLU A 5 24.87 -14.79 -5.22
N ALA A 6 25.44 -13.67 -4.79
CA ALA A 6 24.74 -12.74 -3.91
C ALA A 6 23.42 -12.35 -4.58
N LYS A 7 22.31 -12.55 -3.85
CA LYS A 7 20.96 -12.34 -4.36
C LYS A 7 20.19 -11.42 -3.43
N ILE A 8 19.70 -10.32 -3.97
CA ILE A 8 18.81 -9.41 -3.24
C ILE A 8 17.36 -9.83 -3.52
N ALA A 9 16.59 -10.07 -2.46
CA ALA A 9 15.15 -10.28 -2.55
C ALA A 9 14.42 -8.96 -2.36
N VAL A 10 13.60 -8.56 -3.31
CA VAL A 10 12.74 -7.37 -3.27
C VAL A 10 11.29 -7.82 -3.17
N VAL A 11 10.59 -7.44 -2.10
CA VAL A 11 9.18 -7.79 -1.87
C VAL A 11 8.30 -6.61 -2.24
N GLY A 12 7.45 -6.79 -3.25
CA GLY A 12 6.64 -5.77 -3.88
C GLY A 12 7.18 -5.42 -5.28
N ALA A 13 6.32 -5.49 -6.29
CA ALA A 13 6.59 -5.18 -7.69
C ALA A 13 5.86 -3.90 -8.14
N GLY A 14 5.61 -2.97 -7.21
CA GLY A 14 5.22 -1.60 -7.52
C GLY A 14 6.42 -0.74 -7.95
N LEU A 15 6.20 0.57 -8.13
CA LEU A 15 7.25 1.51 -8.58
C LEU A 15 8.55 1.43 -7.76
N ALA A 16 8.44 1.39 -6.42
CA ALA A 16 9.62 1.31 -5.56
C ALA A 16 10.39 0.01 -5.77
N GLY A 17 9.69 -1.13 -5.84
CA GLY A 17 10.31 -2.44 -6.02
C GLY A 17 10.96 -2.63 -7.38
N LEU A 18 10.27 -2.21 -8.45
CA LEU A 18 10.84 -2.24 -9.81
C LEU A 18 12.06 -1.32 -9.93
N THR A 19 11.99 -0.12 -9.35
CA THR A 19 13.13 0.80 -9.31
C THR A 19 14.31 0.15 -8.58
N LEU A 20 14.12 -0.29 -7.34
CA LEU A 20 15.17 -0.94 -6.54
C LEU A 20 15.81 -2.12 -7.27
N ALA A 21 14.99 -3.00 -7.85
CA ALA A 21 15.49 -4.15 -8.58
C ALA A 21 16.30 -3.74 -9.81
N SER A 22 15.81 -2.78 -10.61
CA SER A 22 16.52 -2.33 -11.82
C SER A 22 17.85 -1.61 -11.54
N GLU A 23 17.94 -0.87 -10.42
CA GLU A 23 19.15 -0.16 -10.03
C GLU A 23 20.19 -1.15 -9.46
N LEU A 24 19.77 -2.02 -8.54
CA LEU A 24 20.68 -2.95 -7.85
C LEU A 24 21.09 -4.15 -8.71
N ALA A 25 20.26 -4.54 -9.69
CA ALA A 25 20.56 -5.66 -10.58
C ALA A 25 21.75 -5.42 -11.53
N GLN A 26 22.25 -4.18 -11.59
CA GLN A 26 23.46 -3.86 -12.35
C GLN A 26 24.73 -4.43 -11.72
N GLU A 27 24.71 -4.68 -10.40
CA GLU A 27 25.87 -5.13 -9.62
C GLU A 27 25.68 -6.53 -8.99
N THR A 28 24.44 -6.99 -8.82
CA THR A 28 24.13 -8.25 -8.14
C THR A 28 22.84 -8.88 -8.64
N SER A 29 22.62 -10.17 -8.41
CA SER A 29 21.37 -10.80 -8.84
C SER A 29 20.18 -10.28 -8.01
N ALA A 30 19.04 -10.00 -8.67
CA ALA A 30 17.83 -9.50 -8.02
C ALA A 30 16.63 -10.40 -8.30
N LEU A 31 15.85 -10.68 -7.26
CA LEU A 31 14.56 -11.36 -7.34
C LEU A 31 13.46 -10.45 -6.80
N VAL A 32 12.46 -10.17 -7.62
CA VAL A 32 11.25 -9.47 -7.23
C VAL A 32 10.14 -10.48 -6.94
N ILE A 33 9.51 -10.33 -5.78
CA ILE A 33 8.40 -11.17 -5.31
C ILE A 33 7.17 -10.28 -5.14
N ASP A 34 6.04 -10.62 -5.77
CA ASP A 34 4.77 -9.93 -5.53
C ASP A 34 3.60 -10.91 -5.50
N ARG A 35 2.65 -10.63 -4.60
CA ARG A 35 1.42 -11.41 -4.43
C ARG A 35 0.48 -11.27 -5.62
N LEU A 36 0.57 -10.18 -6.37
CA LEU A 36 -0.21 -9.95 -7.58
C LEU A 36 0.38 -10.76 -8.73
N PRO A 37 -0.46 -11.26 -9.67
CA PRO A 37 0.02 -12.00 -10.83
C PRO A 37 0.76 -11.12 -11.85
N MET A 38 0.80 -9.81 -11.62
CA MET A 38 1.38 -8.80 -12.51
C MET A 38 2.05 -7.70 -11.69
N TYR A 39 3.14 -7.13 -12.20
CA TYR A 39 3.77 -5.96 -11.61
C TYR A 39 2.97 -4.67 -11.86
N GLY A 40 3.31 -3.61 -11.12
CA GLY A 40 2.69 -2.28 -11.21
C GLY A 40 2.03 -1.81 -9.92
N GLY A 41 1.69 -2.73 -9.02
CA GLY A 41 1.06 -2.41 -7.74
C GLY A 41 -0.19 -1.55 -7.92
N VAL A 42 -0.29 -0.46 -7.16
CA VAL A 42 -1.47 0.44 -7.13
C VAL A 42 -1.72 1.20 -8.44
N LEU A 43 -0.72 1.35 -9.30
CA LEU A 43 -0.87 2.02 -10.61
C LEU A 43 -1.26 1.06 -11.75
N GLY A 44 -1.14 -0.25 -11.52
CA GLY A 44 -1.37 -1.24 -12.55
C GLY A 44 -0.27 -1.31 -13.62
N TYR A 45 -0.29 -2.39 -14.40
CA TYR A 45 0.69 -2.70 -15.44
C TYR A 45 0.70 -1.70 -16.60
N GLU A 46 -0.47 -1.17 -16.95
CA GLU A 46 -0.65 -0.29 -18.11
C GLU A 46 -0.05 1.12 -17.89
N HIS A 47 0.35 1.47 -16.66
CA HIS A 47 0.91 2.78 -16.38
C HIS A 47 2.27 2.96 -17.11
N PRO A 48 2.49 4.07 -17.86
CA PRO A 48 3.71 4.25 -18.66
C PRO A 48 5.03 4.13 -17.87
N LEU A 49 5.06 4.66 -16.64
CA LEU A 49 6.22 4.52 -15.75
C LEU A 49 6.46 3.06 -15.34
N VAL A 50 5.41 2.29 -15.05
CA VAL A 50 5.52 0.88 -14.69
C VAL A 50 6.12 0.09 -15.85
N ARG A 51 5.61 0.29 -17.08
CA ARG A 51 6.18 -0.36 -18.28
C ARG A 51 7.64 0.01 -18.51
N THR A 52 7.99 1.28 -18.28
CA THR A 52 9.38 1.74 -18.44
C THR A 52 10.31 1.06 -17.44
N LEU A 53 9.91 0.96 -16.17
CA LEU A 53 10.69 0.28 -15.14
C LEU A 53 10.76 -1.24 -15.35
N ALA A 54 9.68 -1.85 -15.82
CA ALA A 54 9.64 -3.27 -16.16
C ALA A 54 10.63 -3.61 -17.28
N ARG A 55 10.66 -2.82 -18.38
CA ARG A 55 11.66 -2.99 -19.44
C ARG A 55 13.09 -2.83 -18.95
N ARG A 56 13.33 -1.93 -17.98
CA ARG A 56 14.66 -1.81 -17.35
C ARG A 56 15.02 -3.05 -16.57
N CYS A 57 14.10 -3.60 -15.78
CA CYS A 57 14.29 -4.86 -15.06
C CYS A 57 14.58 -6.03 -16.02
N GLU A 58 13.87 -6.10 -17.14
CA GLU A 58 14.09 -7.10 -18.20
C GLU A 58 15.50 -6.97 -18.82
N ALA A 59 15.92 -5.75 -19.14
CA ALA A 59 17.24 -5.48 -19.73
C ALA A 59 18.41 -5.93 -18.82
N VAL A 60 18.23 -5.87 -17.50
CA VAL A 60 19.21 -6.32 -16.50
C VAL A 60 18.88 -7.71 -15.91
N ARG A 61 17.94 -8.45 -16.54
CA ARG A 61 17.57 -9.83 -16.19
C ARG A 61 17.14 -10.06 -14.74
N VAL A 62 16.35 -9.15 -14.18
CA VAL A 62 15.69 -9.36 -12.87
C VAL A 62 14.80 -10.60 -12.94
N GLU A 63 14.89 -11.47 -11.93
CA GLU A 63 13.98 -12.61 -11.77
C GLU A 63 12.67 -12.15 -11.12
N PHE A 64 11.54 -12.68 -11.58
CA PHE A 64 10.21 -12.35 -11.04
C PHE A 64 9.48 -13.59 -10.55
N HIS A 65 9.08 -13.58 -9.28
CA HIS A 65 8.11 -14.51 -8.70
C HIS A 65 6.81 -13.75 -8.42
N LEU A 66 5.95 -13.66 -9.44
CA LEU A 66 4.61 -13.07 -9.33
C LEU A 66 3.61 -14.11 -8.81
N ALA A 67 2.42 -13.65 -8.43
CA ALA A 67 1.42 -14.45 -7.72
C ALA A 67 1.99 -15.17 -6.48
N THR A 68 3.07 -14.64 -5.90
CA THR A 68 3.85 -15.28 -4.84
C THR A 68 3.99 -14.34 -3.67
N THR A 69 3.59 -14.80 -2.48
CA THR A 69 3.68 -14.02 -1.25
C THR A 69 4.96 -14.39 -0.50
N ALA A 70 5.79 -13.39 -0.17
CA ALA A 70 6.84 -13.55 0.84
C ALA A 70 6.19 -13.47 2.23
N THR A 71 6.34 -14.51 3.04
CA THR A 71 5.65 -14.62 4.35
C THR A 71 6.59 -14.50 5.54
N ARG A 72 7.84 -14.98 5.41
CA ARG A 72 8.83 -14.97 6.50
C ARG A 72 10.25 -14.74 6.01
N TRP A 73 11.03 -14.01 6.80
CA TRP A 73 12.46 -13.81 6.65
C TRP A 73 13.21 -14.43 7.83
N GLU A 74 14.18 -15.29 7.56
CA GLU A 74 14.99 -15.93 8.60
C GLU A 74 16.29 -16.40 8.00
N GLY A 75 17.43 -16.22 8.66
CA GLY A 75 18.69 -16.86 8.26
C GLY A 75 19.08 -16.64 6.79
N HIS A 76 18.92 -15.41 6.27
CA HIS A 76 19.24 -15.07 4.86
C HIS A 76 18.45 -15.87 3.82
N ARG A 77 17.21 -16.21 4.14
CA ARG A 77 16.26 -16.81 3.22
C ARG A 77 14.86 -16.25 3.45
N VAL A 78 14.09 -16.17 2.38
CA VAL A 78 12.69 -15.77 2.38
C VAL A 78 11.80 -16.98 2.10
N LEU A 79 10.76 -17.17 2.91
CA LEU A 79 9.72 -18.17 2.67
C LEU A 79 8.71 -17.61 1.67
N LEU A 80 8.57 -18.31 0.55
CA LEU A 80 7.67 -17.96 -0.54
C LEU A 80 6.51 -18.94 -0.59
N VAL A 81 5.29 -18.41 -0.73
CA VAL A 81 4.05 -19.17 -0.90
C VAL A 81 3.37 -18.70 -2.18
N GLY A 82 3.20 -19.58 -3.17
CA GLY A 82 2.56 -19.24 -4.43
C GLY A 82 2.09 -20.47 -5.21
N PRO A 83 1.70 -20.32 -6.49
CA PRO A 83 1.18 -21.40 -7.34
C PRO A 83 2.09 -22.62 -7.47
N THR A 84 3.40 -22.42 -7.32
CA THR A 84 4.40 -23.49 -7.39
C THR A 84 4.69 -24.14 -6.02
N GLY A 85 3.88 -23.83 -5.01
CA GLY A 85 3.98 -24.37 -3.66
C GLY A 85 4.71 -23.45 -2.69
N ILE A 86 5.24 -24.07 -1.63
CA ILE A 86 5.91 -23.41 -0.50
C ILE A 86 7.41 -23.71 -0.59
N ARG A 87 8.26 -22.69 -0.64
CA ARG A 87 9.72 -22.86 -0.72
C ARG A 87 10.49 -21.78 0.01
N TRP A 88 11.65 -22.15 0.54
CA TRP A 88 12.64 -21.18 0.99
C TRP A 88 13.55 -20.78 -0.17
N THR A 89 13.80 -19.47 -0.31
CA THR A 89 14.71 -18.93 -1.33
C THR A 89 15.84 -18.16 -0.64
N PRO A 90 17.12 -18.49 -0.89
CA PRO A 90 18.24 -17.78 -0.30
C PRO A 90 18.36 -16.36 -0.87
N ALA A 91 18.71 -15.41 0.00
CA ALA A 91 19.02 -14.04 -0.37
C ALA A 91 19.97 -13.42 0.68
N THR A 92 20.93 -12.63 0.25
CA THR A 92 21.87 -11.95 1.17
C THR A 92 21.17 -10.81 1.92
N ARG A 93 20.20 -10.16 1.26
CA ARG A 93 19.44 -9.02 1.76
C ARG A 93 17.99 -9.10 1.33
N LEU A 94 17.10 -8.60 2.19
CA LEU A 94 15.67 -8.43 1.94
C LEU A 94 15.32 -6.94 1.87
N LEU A 95 14.69 -6.52 0.78
CA LEU A 95 14.17 -5.17 0.59
C LEU A 95 12.64 -5.24 0.58
N ILE A 96 11.99 -4.55 1.51
CA ILE A 96 10.52 -4.49 1.61
C ILE A 96 10.02 -3.22 0.93
N ALA A 97 9.39 -3.40 -0.22
CA ALA A 97 8.80 -2.36 -1.06
C ALA A 97 7.30 -2.62 -1.32
N THR A 98 6.60 -3.16 -0.32
CA THR A 98 5.19 -3.61 -0.38
C THR A 98 4.17 -2.46 -0.35
N GLY A 99 4.63 -1.21 -0.47
CA GLY A 99 3.78 -0.02 -0.49
C GLY A 99 3.16 0.31 0.87
N THR A 100 2.01 0.99 0.84
CA THR A 100 1.30 1.47 2.03
C THR A 100 -0.16 1.01 2.00
N ARG A 101 -0.83 1.11 3.15
CA ARG A 101 -2.28 0.93 3.29
C ARG A 101 -2.89 2.11 4.05
N PRO A 102 -4.19 2.39 3.90
CA PRO A 102 -4.85 3.34 4.79
C PRO A 102 -4.80 2.84 6.23
N SER A 103 -4.90 3.78 7.17
CA SER A 103 -5.09 3.44 8.58
C SER A 103 -6.39 2.65 8.75
N THR A 104 -6.34 1.61 9.56
CA THR A 104 -7.50 0.78 9.92
C THR A 104 -8.40 1.53 10.90
N GLN A 105 -9.64 1.05 11.06
CA GLN A 105 -10.58 1.57 12.04
C GLN A 105 -9.97 1.65 13.46
N ALA A 106 -9.26 0.58 13.87
CA ALA A 106 -8.61 0.51 15.18
C ALA A 106 -7.46 1.50 15.34
N GLU A 107 -6.64 1.71 14.31
CA GLU A 107 -5.54 2.69 14.36
C GLU A 107 -6.01 4.13 14.38
N MET A 108 -7.24 4.39 13.95
CA MET A 108 -7.89 5.69 14.02
C MET A 108 -8.68 5.89 15.33
N GLY A 109 -8.76 4.87 16.19
CA GLY A 109 -9.55 4.95 17.43
C GLY A 109 -11.06 4.95 17.20
N ILE A 110 -11.53 4.51 16.02
CA ILE A 110 -12.96 4.42 15.73
C ILE A 110 -13.50 3.12 16.35
N SER A 111 -14.42 3.24 17.29
CA SER A 111 -15.06 2.11 17.97
C SER A 111 -16.21 1.50 17.13
N GLY A 112 -16.79 0.41 17.61
CA GLY A 112 -17.91 -0.29 16.96
C GLY A 112 -17.54 -1.65 16.38
N GLU A 113 -18.54 -2.34 15.83
CA GLU A 113 -18.38 -3.69 15.27
C GLU A 113 -17.71 -3.68 13.88
N ARG A 114 -17.26 -4.87 13.43
CA ARG A 114 -16.71 -5.07 12.07
C ARG A 114 -17.83 -5.29 11.07
N LEU A 115 -18.63 -4.24 10.86
CA LEU A 115 -19.80 -4.29 9.99
C LEU A 115 -19.43 -4.36 8.51
N ALA A 116 -20.29 -5.01 7.71
CA ALA A 116 -20.18 -4.90 6.25
C ALA A 116 -20.32 -3.44 5.81
N GLY A 117 -19.72 -3.08 4.67
CA GLY A 117 -19.71 -1.70 4.17
C GLY A 117 -18.61 -0.82 4.74
N VAL A 118 -17.86 -1.25 5.76
CA VAL A 118 -16.62 -0.58 6.18
C VAL A 118 -15.44 -1.15 5.39
N LEU A 119 -14.85 -0.35 4.50
CA LEU A 119 -13.85 -0.81 3.53
C LEU A 119 -12.60 0.09 3.57
N PRO A 120 -11.38 -0.46 3.48
CA PRO A 120 -10.21 0.37 3.18
C PRO A 120 -10.28 0.86 1.73
N ALA A 121 -9.83 2.10 1.47
CA ALA A 121 -9.94 2.75 0.17
C ALA A 121 -9.42 1.92 -1.02
N PRO A 122 -8.25 1.24 -0.97
CA PRO A 122 -7.81 0.40 -2.08
C PRO A 122 -8.77 -0.75 -2.43
N VAL A 123 -9.49 -1.30 -1.44
CA VAL A 123 -10.50 -2.34 -1.69
C VAL A 123 -11.76 -1.73 -2.27
N ALA A 124 -12.20 -0.58 -1.74
CA ALA A 124 -13.35 0.15 -2.26
C ALA A 124 -13.16 0.54 -3.74
N ILE A 125 -12.00 1.11 -4.08
CA ILE A 125 -11.64 1.46 -5.45
C ILE A 125 -11.68 0.24 -6.35
N HIS A 126 -11.02 -0.87 -5.95
CA HIS A 126 -10.98 -2.08 -6.76
C HIS A 126 -12.38 -2.68 -7.02
N LEU A 127 -13.23 -2.69 -6.00
CA LEU A 127 -14.62 -3.16 -6.13
C LEU A 127 -15.44 -2.23 -7.04
N ALA A 128 -15.28 -0.91 -6.87
CA ALA A 128 -16.00 0.07 -7.70
C ALA A 128 -15.55 0.01 -9.17
N GLU A 129 -14.25 -0.11 -9.45
CA GLU A 129 -13.71 -0.33 -10.81
C GLU A 129 -14.21 -1.65 -11.43
N ALA A 130 -14.63 -2.60 -10.61
CA ALA A 130 -15.28 -3.84 -11.04
C ALA A 130 -16.82 -3.72 -11.09
N GLU A 131 -17.36 -2.49 -11.14
CA GLU A 131 -18.79 -2.16 -11.22
C GLU A 131 -19.61 -2.68 -10.02
N VAL A 132 -18.96 -2.91 -8.87
CA VAL A 132 -19.65 -3.28 -7.63
C VAL A 132 -20.15 -2.03 -6.92
N THR A 133 -21.46 -1.93 -6.72
CA THR A 133 -22.07 -0.88 -5.90
C THR A 133 -21.66 -1.06 -4.43
N LEU A 134 -20.90 -0.11 -3.88
CA LEU A 134 -20.43 -0.16 -2.49
C LEU A 134 -21.53 0.20 -1.48
N GLY A 135 -22.38 1.15 -1.87
CA GLY A 135 -23.47 1.73 -1.09
C GLY A 135 -24.11 2.91 -1.85
N HIS A 136 -25.24 3.40 -1.36
CA HIS A 136 -25.92 4.58 -1.90
C HIS A 136 -25.61 5.85 -1.10
N ARG A 137 -25.15 5.72 0.15
CA ARG A 137 -24.70 6.82 1.02
C ARG A 137 -23.31 6.47 1.57
N VAL A 138 -22.30 6.93 0.85
CA VAL A 138 -20.90 6.56 1.08
C VAL A 138 -20.19 7.67 1.82
N THR A 139 -19.64 7.37 2.99
CA THR A 139 -18.81 8.30 3.76
C THR A 139 -17.34 7.94 3.65
N VAL A 140 -16.53 8.84 3.11
CA VAL A 140 -15.07 8.69 3.01
C VAL A 140 -14.40 9.36 4.20
N VAL A 141 -13.66 8.58 4.99
CA VAL A 141 -12.89 9.04 6.15
C VAL A 141 -11.44 9.26 5.76
N GLY A 142 -11.00 10.51 5.70
CA GLY A 142 -9.66 10.90 5.28
C GLY A 142 -9.66 11.84 4.08
N TRP A 143 -8.46 12.17 3.60
CA TRP A 143 -8.23 13.11 2.51
C TRP A 143 -7.07 12.63 1.63
N GLY A 144 -6.91 13.22 0.44
CA GLY A 144 -5.75 13.05 -0.43
C GLY A 144 -5.98 12.00 -1.51
N ASN A 145 -4.90 11.37 -1.96
CA ASN A 145 -4.94 10.50 -3.15
C ASN A 145 -5.96 9.36 -3.03
N TRP A 146 -6.08 8.73 -1.86
CA TRP A 146 -7.07 7.66 -1.68
C TRP A 146 -8.51 8.18 -1.65
N ALA A 147 -8.78 9.31 -1.01
CA ALA A 147 -10.12 9.89 -0.97
C ALA A 147 -10.56 10.32 -2.38
N ASN A 148 -9.67 11.00 -3.12
CA ASN A 148 -9.95 11.48 -4.47
C ASN A 148 -10.17 10.32 -5.46
N ARG A 149 -9.30 9.30 -5.44
CA ARG A 149 -9.48 8.11 -6.28
C ARG A 149 -10.73 7.31 -5.91
N THR A 150 -11.08 7.28 -4.62
CA THR A 150 -12.34 6.67 -4.17
C THR A 150 -13.52 7.41 -4.76
N LEU A 151 -13.56 8.74 -4.66
CA LEU A 151 -14.63 9.56 -5.23
C LEU A 151 -14.75 9.35 -6.74
N GLU A 152 -13.63 9.41 -7.46
CA GLU A 152 -13.60 9.16 -8.91
C GLU A 152 -14.19 7.78 -9.26
N ALA A 153 -13.79 6.74 -8.52
CA ALA A 153 -14.25 5.37 -8.75
C ALA A 153 -15.74 5.16 -8.43
N ILE A 154 -16.33 5.89 -7.48
CA ILE A 154 -17.73 5.68 -7.08
C ILE A 154 -18.72 6.67 -7.69
N ARG A 155 -18.26 7.80 -8.23
CA ARG A 155 -19.12 8.90 -8.68
C ARG A 155 -20.13 8.46 -9.75
N HIS A 156 -19.70 7.62 -10.70
CA HIS A 156 -20.57 7.15 -11.78
C HIS A 156 -21.65 6.16 -11.33
N HIS A 157 -21.54 5.61 -10.11
CA HIS A 157 -22.56 4.75 -9.51
C HIS A 157 -23.74 5.53 -8.89
N GLY A 158 -23.72 6.87 -8.92
CA GLY A 158 -24.81 7.70 -8.40
C GLY A 158 -24.97 7.66 -6.87
N ALA A 159 -23.92 7.29 -6.14
CA ALA A 159 -23.91 7.33 -4.69
C ALA A 159 -23.88 8.78 -4.19
N HIS A 160 -24.60 9.05 -3.10
CA HIS A 160 -24.43 10.27 -2.33
C HIS A 160 -23.17 10.15 -1.47
N THR A 161 -22.30 11.16 -1.51
CA THR A 161 -20.93 11.08 -0.99
C THR A 161 -20.65 12.15 0.05
N ALA A 162 -20.18 11.72 1.21
CA ALA A 162 -19.70 12.61 2.28
C ALA A 162 -18.20 12.39 2.54
N CYS A 163 -17.48 13.44 2.88
CA CYS A 163 -16.07 13.37 3.26
C CYS A 163 -15.85 13.90 4.68
N ILE A 164 -14.99 13.21 5.45
CA ILE A 164 -14.53 13.66 6.77
C ILE A 164 -13.01 13.85 6.68
N PRO A 165 -12.53 15.06 6.38
CA PRO A 165 -11.10 15.33 6.30
C PRO A 165 -10.51 15.30 7.72
N LEU A 166 -9.55 14.39 7.95
CA LEU A 166 -8.88 14.21 9.26
C LEU A 166 -7.69 15.16 9.47
N SER A 167 -7.45 16.08 8.52
CA SER A 167 -6.45 17.13 8.60
C SER A 167 -7.10 18.47 8.31
N ASP A 168 -6.49 19.56 8.78
CA ASP A 168 -6.92 20.94 8.51
C ASP A 168 -6.66 21.37 7.05
N ALA A 169 -6.62 20.42 6.12
CA ALA A 169 -6.37 20.69 4.72
C ALA A 169 -7.43 21.68 4.20
N PRO A 170 -7.00 22.84 3.66
CA PRO A 170 -7.91 23.87 3.20
C PRO A 170 -8.50 23.40 1.88
N GLY A 171 -9.68 22.82 1.94
CA GLY A 171 -10.44 22.45 0.77
C GLY A 171 -11.71 21.74 1.18
N VAL A 172 -12.84 22.26 0.73
CA VAL A 172 -14.00 21.39 0.48
C VAL A 172 -13.46 20.21 -0.33
N ALA A 173 -13.85 19.00 0.02
CA ALA A 173 -13.53 17.83 -0.77
C ALA A 173 -14.18 18.02 -2.14
N ASP A 174 -13.44 18.62 -3.07
CA ASP A 174 -13.96 19.08 -4.34
C ASP A 174 -14.66 17.90 -5.01
N GLY A 175 -15.98 18.02 -5.13
CA GLY A 175 -16.81 17.02 -5.77
C GLY A 175 -17.48 15.98 -4.88
N PHE A 176 -17.31 16.01 -3.56
CA PHE A 176 -18.22 15.34 -2.62
C PHE A 176 -19.49 16.16 -2.44
N ASP A 177 -20.61 15.48 -2.17
CA ASP A 177 -21.91 16.14 -1.91
C ASP A 177 -21.93 16.83 -0.54
N GLU A 178 -21.24 16.25 0.44
CA GLU A 178 -21.06 16.79 1.79
C GLU A 178 -19.61 16.73 2.28
N SER A 179 -19.22 17.70 3.13
CA SER A 179 -17.91 17.71 3.79
C SER A 179 -18.05 18.14 5.25
N TRP A 180 -17.35 17.42 6.14
CA TRP A 180 -17.45 17.56 7.59
C TRP A 180 -16.09 17.95 8.22
N PRO A 181 -15.55 19.15 7.95
CA PRO A 181 -14.24 19.55 8.46
C PRO A 181 -14.24 19.80 9.97
N GLY A 182 -13.14 19.37 10.61
CA GLY A 182 -12.95 19.47 12.06
C GLY A 182 -13.80 18.51 12.89
N TRP A 183 -14.56 17.61 12.24
CA TRP A 183 -15.23 16.50 12.89
C TRP A 183 -14.36 15.25 12.82
N TYR A 184 -14.41 14.43 13.87
CA TYR A 184 -13.64 13.19 13.94
C TYR A 184 -14.58 11.99 14.06
N PRO A 185 -14.40 10.92 13.26
CA PRO A 185 -15.18 9.71 13.42
C PRO A 185 -14.78 9.00 14.72
N VAL A 186 -15.77 8.58 15.51
CA VAL A 186 -15.53 7.94 16.82
C VAL A 186 -16.19 6.57 16.94
N ARG A 187 -17.26 6.29 16.19
CA ARG A 187 -17.96 5.01 16.25
C ARG A 187 -18.71 4.69 14.97
N VAL A 188 -18.64 3.44 14.53
CA VAL A 188 -19.50 2.90 13.46
C VAL A 188 -20.63 2.09 14.10
N GLU A 189 -21.87 2.29 13.65
CA GLU A 189 -23.05 1.58 14.13
C GLU A 189 -23.86 0.96 12.99
N GLY A 190 -24.53 -0.15 13.30
CA GLY A 190 -25.39 -0.90 12.37
C GLY A 190 -25.63 -2.33 12.89
N ARG A 191 -26.29 -3.16 12.09
CA ARG A 191 -26.58 -4.57 12.45
C ARG A 191 -25.71 -5.56 11.68
N SER A 192 -25.94 -5.69 10.38
CA SER A 192 -25.14 -6.55 9.49
C SER A 192 -24.24 -5.72 8.56
N ARG A 193 -24.65 -4.48 8.31
CA ARG A 193 -23.96 -3.47 7.52
C ARG A 193 -23.94 -2.18 8.34
N VAL A 194 -22.99 -1.29 8.05
CA VAL A 194 -23.01 0.07 8.56
C VAL A 194 -24.33 0.75 8.19
N GLU A 195 -24.91 1.44 9.15
CA GLU A 195 -26.11 2.27 8.98
C GLU A 195 -25.81 3.73 9.36
N ARG A 196 -24.87 3.93 10.30
CA ARG A 196 -24.54 5.23 10.88
C ARG A 196 -23.06 5.33 11.22
N LEU A 197 -22.50 6.52 11.01
CA LEU A 197 -21.18 6.92 11.51
C LEU A 197 -21.35 8.06 12.51
N ILE A 198 -20.84 7.86 13.72
CA ILE A 198 -20.86 8.85 14.79
C ILE A 198 -19.59 9.69 14.70
N LEU A 199 -19.77 11.00 14.64
CA LEU A 199 -18.72 11.99 14.64
C LEU A 199 -18.70 12.74 15.97
N ALA A 200 -17.52 13.22 16.37
CA ALA A 200 -17.36 14.08 17.53
C ALA A 200 -16.60 15.36 17.18
N LYS A 201 -16.99 16.47 17.79
CA LYS A 201 -16.31 17.78 17.72
C LYS A 201 -16.64 18.59 18.97
N ASP A 202 -15.61 19.09 19.66
CA ASP A 202 -15.76 20.00 20.81
C ASP A 202 -16.77 19.52 21.89
N GLY A 203 -16.81 18.20 22.13
CA GLY A 203 -17.74 17.57 23.09
C GLY A 203 -19.16 17.33 22.57
N ALA A 204 -19.48 17.75 21.35
CA ALA A 204 -20.72 17.40 20.67
C ALA A 204 -20.55 16.13 19.81
N GLU A 205 -21.62 15.34 19.73
CA GLU A 205 -21.72 14.21 18.79
C GLU A 205 -22.67 14.56 17.63
N HIS A 206 -22.37 14.03 16.45
CA HIS A 206 -23.23 14.12 15.28
C HIS A 206 -23.34 12.75 14.61
N VAL A 207 -24.49 12.46 14.01
CA VAL A 207 -24.77 11.17 13.36
C VAL A 207 -24.90 11.39 11.87
N ILE A 208 -24.05 10.74 11.08
CA ILE A 208 -24.20 10.64 9.63
C ILE A 208 -24.85 9.31 9.31
N GLU A 209 -25.96 9.31 8.58
CA GLU A 209 -26.53 8.09 8.01
C GLU A 209 -25.74 7.66 6.77
N CYS A 210 -25.19 6.44 6.78
CA CYS A 210 -24.40 5.92 5.68
C CYS A 210 -24.51 4.39 5.60
N ASP A 211 -24.40 3.84 4.39
CA ASP A 211 -24.43 2.40 4.12
C ASP A 211 -23.08 1.85 3.63
N ALA A 212 -22.08 2.73 3.50
CA ALA A 212 -20.67 2.40 3.37
C ALA A 212 -19.78 3.47 4.04
N VAL A 213 -18.69 3.02 4.66
CA VAL A 213 -17.63 3.87 5.21
C VAL A 213 -16.31 3.45 4.59
N ILE A 214 -15.65 4.36 3.89
CA ILE A 214 -14.39 4.10 3.20
C ILE A 214 -13.24 4.75 3.96
N LEU A 215 -12.30 3.94 4.44
CA LEU A 215 -11.14 4.38 5.20
C LEU A 215 -10.03 4.80 4.21
N ALA A 216 -9.84 6.10 4.05
CA ALA A 216 -8.87 6.76 3.19
C ALA A 216 -7.86 7.63 3.99
N ALA A 217 -7.75 7.37 5.29
CA ALA A 217 -6.89 8.11 6.20
C ALA A 217 -5.40 7.83 6.01
N LYS A 218 -4.57 8.56 6.78
CA LYS A 218 -3.11 8.60 6.71
C LYS A 218 -2.46 7.24 6.37
N PRO A 219 -1.55 7.20 5.37
CA PRO A 219 -0.88 5.97 4.96
C PRO A 219 -0.03 5.37 6.07
N ARG A 220 -0.08 4.04 6.16
CA ARG A 220 0.74 3.21 7.04
C ARG A 220 1.57 2.24 6.19
N PRO A 221 2.85 2.01 6.52
CA PRO A 221 3.65 0.99 5.85
C PRO A 221 2.98 -0.40 5.93
N LEU A 222 2.98 -1.14 4.83
CA LEU A 222 2.50 -2.52 4.82
C LEU A 222 3.63 -3.47 5.27
N ARG A 223 3.67 -3.80 6.56
CA ARG A 223 4.71 -4.67 7.14
C ARG A 223 4.17 -6.07 7.36
N ASN A 224 4.30 -6.94 6.35
CA ASN A 224 3.64 -8.24 6.28
C ASN A 224 4.59 -9.44 6.12
N VAL A 225 5.90 -9.22 6.25
CA VAL A 225 6.89 -10.31 6.24
C VAL A 225 7.34 -10.54 7.68
N ASP A 226 6.99 -11.69 8.24
CA ASP A 226 7.44 -12.10 9.57
C ASP A 226 8.97 -12.20 9.60
N GLY A 227 9.58 -11.96 10.76
CA GLY A 227 11.03 -11.93 10.90
C GLY A 227 11.69 -10.64 10.42
N ALA A 228 11.13 -9.94 9.42
CA ALA A 228 11.70 -8.71 8.87
C ALA A 228 11.43 -7.47 9.75
N ILE A 229 10.41 -7.51 10.61
CA ILE A 229 9.97 -6.37 11.43
C ILE A 229 10.75 -6.18 12.73
N TRP A 230 11.59 -7.16 13.11
CA TRP A 230 12.31 -7.13 14.38
C TRP A 230 13.57 -6.27 14.28
N PRO A 231 13.95 -5.55 15.36
CA PRO A 231 15.15 -4.70 15.39
C PRO A 231 16.44 -5.44 14.99
N ASP A 232 16.51 -6.72 15.32
CA ASP A 232 17.70 -7.57 15.09
C ASP A 232 17.67 -8.30 13.73
N SER A 233 16.95 -7.77 12.74
CA SER A 233 16.99 -8.28 11.36
C SER A 233 17.93 -7.42 10.50
N PRO A 234 19.27 -7.54 10.65
CA PRO A 234 20.25 -6.61 10.05
C PRO A 234 20.26 -6.61 8.52
N SER A 235 19.65 -7.62 7.90
CA SER A 235 19.60 -7.82 6.46
C SER A 235 18.25 -7.44 5.83
N ALA A 236 17.27 -6.96 6.61
CA ALA A 236 16.02 -6.43 6.08
C ALA A 236 16.04 -4.90 6.03
N THR A 237 15.53 -4.32 4.95
CA THR A 237 15.42 -2.86 4.79
C THR A 237 14.04 -2.52 4.25
N PHE A 238 13.35 -1.55 4.87
CA PHE A 238 12.04 -1.10 4.44
C PHE A 238 12.16 0.16 3.58
N ILE A 239 11.68 0.10 2.35
CA ILE A 239 11.65 1.19 1.38
C ILE A 239 10.20 1.44 1.00
N GLN A 240 9.48 2.10 1.90
CA GLN A 240 8.06 2.39 1.79
C GLN A 240 7.87 3.88 2.09
N PRO A 241 8.07 4.78 1.10
CA PRO A 241 7.86 6.20 1.32
C PRO A 241 6.40 6.44 1.75
N VAL A 242 6.23 7.20 2.84
CA VAL A 242 4.92 7.46 3.46
C VAL A 242 4.67 8.96 3.46
N ALA A 243 3.76 9.41 2.59
CA ALA A 243 3.14 10.73 2.68
C ALA A 243 1.71 10.66 2.13
N GLU A 244 0.85 11.59 2.54
CA GLU A 244 -0.58 11.62 2.17
C GLU A 244 -0.80 11.81 0.66
N SER A 245 0.16 12.43 -0.03
CA SER A 245 0.06 12.82 -1.43
C SER A 245 1.40 12.63 -2.17
N LEU A 246 1.94 11.41 -2.18
CA LEU A 246 3.11 11.09 -3.00
C LEU A 246 2.72 10.93 -4.48
N THR A 247 3.49 11.56 -5.35
CA THR A 247 3.45 11.31 -6.80
C THR A 247 4.19 10.03 -7.16
N ALA A 248 3.95 9.52 -8.37
CA ALA A 248 4.65 8.35 -8.89
C ALA A 248 6.17 8.61 -8.99
N GLU A 249 6.54 9.81 -9.42
CA GLU A 249 7.91 10.27 -9.59
C GLU A 249 8.65 10.37 -8.25
N GLU A 250 7.99 10.88 -7.20
CA GLU A 250 8.55 10.94 -5.86
C GLU A 250 8.84 9.56 -5.27
N VAL A 251 7.97 8.57 -5.54
CA VAL A 251 8.20 7.18 -5.13
C VAL A 251 9.42 6.59 -5.85
N VAL A 252 9.58 6.86 -7.14
CA VAL A 252 10.75 6.43 -7.93
C VAL A 252 12.02 7.08 -7.39
N GLU A 253 12.01 8.38 -7.13
CA GLU A 253 13.19 9.10 -6.65
C GLU A 253 13.62 8.63 -5.25
N ALA A 254 12.66 8.44 -4.35
CA ALA A 254 12.92 7.87 -3.03
C ALA A 254 13.56 6.47 -3.12
N ALA A 255 13.08 5.64 -4.06
CA ALA A 255 13.61 4.29 -4.28
C ALA A 255 15.04 4.31 -4.89
N LYS A 256 15.32 5.22 -5.83
CA LYS A 256 16.67 5.41 -6.38
C LYS A 256 17.67 5.84 -5.31
N LYS A 257 17.29 6.82 -4.48
CA LYS A 257 18.11 7.26 -3.35
C LYS A 257 18.43 6.08 -2.41
N ALA A 258 17.43 5.27 -2.07
CA ALA A 258 17.62 4.09 -1.25
C ALA A 258 18.56 3.06 -1.91
N ALA A 259 18.43 2.83 -3.22
CA ALA A 259 19.33 1.94 -3.97
C ALA A 259 20.79 2.42 -3.91
N ALA A 260 21.03 3.72 -4.13
CA ALA A 260 22.37 4.31 -4.08
C ALA A 260 23.03 4.20 -2.68
N GLU A 261 22.25 4.42 -1.61
CA GLU A 261 22.71 4.24 -0.23
C GLU A 261 23.07 2.77 0.07
N LEU A 262 22.28 1.83 -0.46
CA LEU A 262 22.52 0.39 -0.30
C LEU A 262 23.77 -0.08 -1.06
N GLY A 263 23.97 0.39 -2.30
CA GLY A 263 25.16 0.08 -3.10
C GLY A 263 26.44 0.61 -2.45
N SER A 264 26.40 1.85 -1.94
CA SER A 264 27.54 2.47 -1.25
C SER A 264 27.96 1.70 0.01
N ARG A 265 26.99 1.16 0.77
CA ARG A 265 27.26 0.33 1.96
C ARG A 265 27.83 -1.04 1.61
N ALA A 266 27.40 -1.64 0.49
CA ALA A 266 27.95 -2.91 0.01
C ALA A 266 29.45 -2.77 -0.34
N ALA A 267 29.83 -1.67 -1.00
CA ALA A 267 31.22 -1.40 -1.37
C ALA A 267 32.18 -1.17 -0.18
N MET A 268 31.67 -0.72 0.98
CA MET A 268 32.47 -0.51 2.19
C MET A 268 32.64 -1.78 3.05
N GLY A 269 31.68 -2.71 3.01
CA GLY A 269 31.72 -3.95 3.79
C GLY A 269 32.56 -5.08 3.16
N SER A 270 33.05 -4.87 1.95
CA SER A 270 33.90 -5.79 1.19
C SER A 270 35.39 -5.40 1.18
N ARG A 271 35.82 -4.50 2.08
CA ARG A 271 37.23 -4.13 2.30
C ARG A 271 37.77 -4.70 3.61
#